data_AF-A0A966D436-F1
#
_entry.id   AF-A0A966D436-F1
#
_cell.length_a   1.000
_cell.length_b   1.000
_cell.length_c   1.000
_cell.angle_alpha   90.00
_cell.angle_beta   90.00
_cell.angle_gamma   90.00
#
_symmetry.space_group_name_H-M   'P 1'
#
loop_
_entity.id
_entity.type
_entity.pdbx_description
1 polymer ?
#
loop_
_entity_poly.entity_id
_entity_poly.type
_entity_poly.pdbx_seq_one_letter_code
_entity_poly.pdbx_strand_id
1 'polypeptide(L)'
;LVHVRPDLAEAVTMTVFLVTYFGLAVGHWFFLQLDRTGIALLGGIAMLALGCLTLPQAVDSVNMQSILLLFALMVIASQLHYAGFYGWVTHRVLQPLLDRPAIFLGVLIALGGLLSAFLNNDVVVLAVAPIVASALLKKRINPVPFLIALALSSNIGCALTLIGNAQNVLVGEMGKIPFGGYMLFAALPVVLSLLVCYGVVYLLGRKSFALSSDEAALPVPVDEMPFNRWRSIKGVGVLVILVALFVFTGLPRYLVAMTGAGLLLCSHMLPSRNVLNKVNWQLLVLFIGLFVVVGAFVDSGLSQDMLAFFTSHGINVNNPVQLAVISGVLSNCINNSATVMLLVKVVDLTNPMNCYA
;
A
#
# COMPACT_ATOMS: atom_id res chain seq x y z
N LEU A 1 -4.76 -10.03 -36.83
CA LEU A 1 -4.20 -8.71 -36.46
C LEU A 1 -4.85 -7.69 -37.36
N VAL A 2 -6.00 -7.15 -36.95
CA VAL A 2 -6.72 -6.14 -37.73
C VAL A 2 -5.86 -4.87 -37.67
N HIS A 3 -5.43 -4.34 -38.81
CA HIS A 3 -4.95 -2.96 -38.89
C HIS A 3 -6.16 -2.05 -38.67
N VAL A 4 -6.44 -1.80 -37.39
CA VAL A 4 -7.41 -0.83 -36.94
C VAL A 4 -6.92 0.54 -37.41
N ARG A 5 -7.79 1.36 -38.01
CA ARG A 5 -7.46 2.75 -38.35
C ARG A 5 -6.95 3.46 -37.08
N PRO A 6 -5.92 4.31 -37.15
CA PRO A 6 -5.33 4.94 -35.98
C PRO A 6 -6.39 5.61 -35.06
N ASP A 7 -7.34 6.33 -35.65
CA ASP A 7 -8.45 6.97 -34.92
C ASP A 7 -9.35 5.96 -34.18
N LEU A 8 -9.55 4.77 -34.75
CA LEU A 8 -10.35 3.72 -34.13
C LEU A 8 -9.57 3.03 -33.00
N ALA A 9 -8.24 2.94 -33.09
CA ALA A 9 -7.39 2.36 -32.07
C ALA A 9 -7.33 3.27 -30.83
N GLU A 10 -7.23 4.59 -31.02
CA GLU A 10 -7.32 5.58 -29.95
C GLU A 10 -8.68 5.53 -29.25
N ALA A 11 -9.79 5.54 -30.01
CA ALA A 11 -11.14 5.46 -29.45
C ALA A 11 -11.36 4.18 -28.64
N VAL A 12 -10.87 3.04 -29.12
CA VAL A 12 -10.94 1.76 -28.41
C VAL A 12 -10.10 1.80 -27.13
N THR A 13 -8.87 2.34 -27.20
CA THR A 13 -7.99 2.48 -26.03
C THR A 13 -8.63 3.37 -24.97
N MET A 14 -9.17 4.53 -25.36
CA MET A 14 -9.88 5.43 -24.46
C MET A 14 -11.10 4.75 -23.82
N THR A 15 -11.88 4.01 -24.60
CA THR A 15 -13.06 3.30 -24.10
C THR A 15 -12.68 2.24 -23.07
N VAL A 16 -11.70 1.38 -23.37
CA VAL A 16 -11.24 0.33 -22.45
C VAL A 16 -10.64 0.95 -21.19
N PHE A 17 -9.86 2.02 -21.32
CA PHE A 17 -9.29 2.75 -20.20
C PHE A 17 -10.38 3.32 -19.28
N LEU A 18 -11.36 4.05 -19.83
CA LEU A 18 -12.46 4.64 -19.06
C LEU A 18 -13.32 3.58 -18.37
N VAL A 19 -13.66 2.50 -19.07
CA VAL A 19 -14.42 1.38 -18.49
C VAL A 19 -13.66 0.74 -17.33
N THR A 20 -12.34 0.53 -17.49
CA THR A 20 -11.50 -0.06 -16.44
C THR A 20 -11.41 0.85 -15.22
N TYR A 21 -11.13 2.15 -15.42
CA TYR A 21 -11.00 3.12 -14.32
C TYR A 21 -12.34 3.39 -13.62
N PHE A 22 -13.44 3.43 -14.38
CA PHE A 22 -14.78 3.49 -13.81
C PHE A 22 -15.09 2.25 -12.96
N GLY A 23 -14.75 1.06 -13.45
CA GLY A 23 -14.92 -0.18 -12.69
C GLY A 23 -14.11 -0.22 -11.41
N LEU A 24 -12.88 0.29 -11.44
CA LEU A 24 -12.03 0.41 -10.26
C LEU A 24 -12.64 1.36 -9.21
N ALA A 25 -13.25 2.47 -9.67
CA ALA A 25 -13.93 3.44 -8.81
C ALA A 25 -15.18 2.88 -8.15
N VAL A 26 -16.01 2.15 -8.89
CA VAL A 26 -17.18 1.47 -8.33
C VAL A 26 -16.75 0.34 -7.39
N GLY A 27 -15.60 -0.29 -7.65
CA GLY A 27 -15.00 -1.33 -6.82
C GLY A 27 -15.49 -2.75 -7.12
N HIS A 28 -16.64 -2.88 -7.80
CA HIS A 28 -17.16 -4.13 -8.37
C HIS A 28 -17.95 -3.84 -9.65
N TRP A 29 -18.10 -4.83 -10.53
CA TRP A 29 -18.94 -4.68 -11.72
C TRP A 29 -20.36 -5.21 -11.44
N PHE A 30 -21.41 -4.48 -11.81
CA PHE A 30 -22.79 -4.83 -11.45
C PHE A 30 -23.25 -6.21 -11.99
N PHE A 31 -22.70 -6.64 -13.14
CA PHE A 31 -23.08 -7.88 -13.81
C PHE A 31 -22.08 -9.04 -13.65
N LEU A 32 -20.90 -8.77 -13.12
CA LEU A 32 -19.80 -9.75 -13.02
C LEU A 32 -19.27 -9.72 -11.59
N GLN A 33 -19.07 -10.90 -10.97
CA GLN A 33 -18.44 -11.01 -9.64
C GLN A 33 -16.93 -10.75 -9.72
N LEU A 34 -16.55 -9.57 -10.23
CA LEU A 34 -15.18 -9.11 -10.38
C LEU A 34 -14.86 -8.12 -9.28
N ASP A 35 -13.75 -8.39 -8.60
CA ASP A 35 -13.07 -7.45 -7.73
C ASP A 35 -12.20 -6.49 -8.56
N ARG A 36 -11.59 -5.51 -7.88
CA ARG A 36 -10.69 -4.52 -8.50
C ARG A 36 -9.56 -5.18 -9.30
N THR A 37 -9.01 -6.28 -8.80
CA THR A 37 -7.95 -7.04 -9.47
C THR A 37 -8.45 -7.65 -10.77
N GLY A 38 -9.62 -8.28 -10.76
CA GLY A 38 -10.25 -8.83 -11.97
C GLY A 38 -10.53 -7.75 -13.03
N ILE A 39 -11.00 -6.57 -12.61
CA ILE A 39 -11.26 -5.44 -13.52
C ILE A 39 -9.97 -4.97 -14.21
N ALA A 40 -8.90 -4.75 -13.45
CA ALA A 40 -7.62 -4.32 -14.04
C ALA A 40 -7.00 -5.39 -14.95
N LEU A 41 -7.09 -6.67 -14.57
CA LEU A 41 -6.58 -7.77 -15.37
C LEU A 41 -7.34 -7.89 -16.70
N LEU A 42 -8.67 -7.83 -16.67
CA LEU A 42 -9.49 -7.85 -17.88
C LEU A 42 -9.26 -6.62 -18.75
N GLY A 43 -9.06 -5.45 -18.16
CA GLY A 43 -8.66 -4.25 -18.89
C GLY A 43 -7.35 -4.47 -19.66
N GLY A 44 -6.32 -5.02 -19.01
CA GLY A 44 -5.04 -5.32 -19.64
C GLY A 44 -5.15 -6.38 -20.75
N ILE A 45 -5.94 -7.44 -20.51
CA ILE A 45 -6.23 -8.46 -21.52
C ILE A 45 -6.97 -7.85 -22.72
N ALA A 46 -7.94 -6.96 -22.48
CA ALA A 46 -8.68 -6.28 -23.53
C ALA A 46 -7.78 -5.39 -24.38
N MET A 47 -6.87 -4.62 -23.76
CA MET A 47 -5.88 -3.80 -24.49
C MET A 47 -5.03 -4.66 -25.44
N LEU A 48 -4.59 -5.83 -25.00
CA LEU A 48 -3.82 -6.77 -25.83
C LEU A 48 -4.67 -7.43 -26.93
N ALA A 49 -5.86 -7.92 -26.58
CA ALA A 49 -6.73 -8.63 -27.51
C ALA A 49 -7.24 -7.73 -28.64
N LEU A 50 -7.48 -6.46 -28.35
CA LEU A 50 -7.94 -5.45 -29.31
C LEU A 50 -6.81 -4.82 -30.11
N GLY A 51 -5.55 -5.15 -29.80
CA GLY A 51 -4.37 -4.65 -30.51
C GLY A 51 -4.02 -3.20 -30.19
N CYS A 52 -4.47 -2.68 -29.05
CA CYS A 52 -4.06 -1.35 -28.54
C CYS A 52 -2.57 -1.33 -28.18
N LEU A 53 -2.04 -2.49 -27.75
CA LEU A 53 -0.62 -2.71 -27.51
C LEU A 53 -0.17 -4.05 -28.07
N THR A 54 1.08 -4.10 -28.51
CA THR A 54 1.77 -5.37 -28.78
C THR A 54 2.23 -6.02 -27.47
N LEU A 55 2.43 -7.34 -27.47
CA LEU A 55 2.93 -8.05 -26.28
C LEU A 55 4.27 -7.50 -25.77
N PRO A 56 5.28 -7.20 -26.62
CA PRO A 56 6.52 -6.57 -26.15
C PRO A 56 6.28 -5.22 -25.46
N GLN A 57 5.47 -4.34 -26.05
CA GLN A 57 5.15 -3.04 -25.43
C GLN A 57 4.41 -3.21 -24.10
N ALA A 58 3.50 -4.17 -24.01
CA ALA A 58 2.82 -4.47 -22.75
C ALA A 58 3.80 -4.96 -21.69
N VAL A 59 4.78 -5.81 -22.03
CA VAL A 59 5.83 -6.25 -21.10
C VAL A 59 6.70 -5.06 -20.66
N ASP A 60 7.10 -4.19 -21.61
CA ASP A 60 7.92 -3.01 -21.33
C ASP A 60 7.19 -1.97 -20.49
N SER A 61 5.85 -1.91 -20.57
CA SER A 61 5.03 -1.02 -19.75
C SER A 61 5.06 -1.38 -18.26
N VAL A 62 5.33 -2.65 -17.93
CA VAL A 62 5.34 -3.18 -16.57
C VAL A 62 6.68 -2.91 -15.90
N ASN A 63 6.69 -2.10 -14.84
CA ASN A 63 7.89 -1.87 -14.06
C ASN A 63 8.23 -3.11 -13.19
N MET A 64 9.03 -4.02 -13.75
CA MET A 64 9.38 -5.28 -13.08
C MET A 64 10.17 -5.06 -11.78
N GLN A 65 10.94 -3.96 -11.68
CA GLN A 65 11.69 -3.63 -10.45
C GLN A 65 10.73 -3.39 -9.28
N SER A 66 9.65 -2.65 -9.52
CA SER A 66 8.60 -2.40 -8.53
C SER A 66 7.89 -3.69 -8.14
N ILE A 67 7.51 -4.53 -9.12
CA ILE A 67 6.83 -5.81 -8.86
C ILE A 67 7.71 -6.75 -8.01
N LEU A 68 9.00 -6.88 -8.36
CA LEU A 68 9.95 -7.70 -7.60
C LEU A 68 10.16 -7.16 -6.18
N LEU A 69 10.26 -5.84 -6.02
CA LEU A 69 10.39 -5.21 -4.72
C LEU A 69 9.15 -5.44 -3.85
N LEU A 70 7.95 -5.25 -4.41
CA LEU A 70 6.68 -5.53 -3.72
C LEU A 70 6.59 -6.98 -3.27
N PHE A 71 6.89 -7.92 -4.18
CA PHE A 71 6.90 -9.35 -3.88
C PHE A 71 7.85 -9.67 -2.73
N ALA A 72 9.09 -9.17 -2.78
CA ALA A 72 10.09 -9.41 -1.74
C ALA A 72 9.65 -8.87 -0.37
N LEU A 73 9.08 -7.67 -0.32
CA LEU A 73 8.58 -7.08 0.93
C LEU A 73 7.39 -7.87 1.50
N MET A 74 6.48 -8.35 0.66
CA MET A 74 5.38 -9.22 1.10
C MET A 74 5.87 -10.55 1.67
N VAL A 75 6.92 -11.13 1.09
CA VAL A 75 7.57 -12.34 1.62
C VAL A 75 8.17 -12.09 3.01
N ILE A 76 8.86 -10.97 3.19
CA ILE A 76 9.43 -10.56 4.49
C ILE A 76 8.32 -10.34 5.53
N ALA A 77 7.27 -9.60 5.17
CA ALA A 77 6.13 -9.32 6.05
C ALA A 77 5.36 -10.59 6.42
N SER A 78 5.20 -11.51 5.47
CA SER A 78 4.61 -12.83 5.70
C SER A 78 5.43 -13.66 6.67
N GLN A 79 6.76 -13.68 6.53
CA GLN A 79 7.63 -14.39 7.46
C GLN A 79 7.40 -13.92 8.90
N LEU A 80 7.33 -12.61 9.12
CA LEU A 80 7.13 -12.03 10.44
C LEU A 80 5.75 -12.37 11.02
N HIS A 81 4.75 -12.46 10.14
CA HIS A 81 3.41 -12.95 10.52
C HIS A 81 3.48 -14.39 11.04
N TYR A 82 4.09 -15.30 10.28
CA TYR A 82 4.28 -16.70 10.71
C TYR A 82 5.24 -16.88 11.88
N ALA A 83 6.06 -15.87 12.19
CA ALA A 83 6.90 -15.85 13.39
C ALA A 83 6.14 -15.45 14.66
N GLY A 84 4.88 -15.01 14.55
CA GLY A 84 4.08 -14.50 15.67
C GLY A 84 4.57 -13.13 16.18
N PHE A 85 5.33 -12.39 15.37
CA PHE A 85 5.96 -11.13 15.77
C PHE A 85 4.92 -10.07 16.14
N TYR A 86 3.90 -9.87 15.32
CA TYR A 86 2.85 -8.87 15.56
C TYR A 86 2.06 -9.13 16.86
N GLY A 87 1.75 -10.41 17.12
CA GLY A 87 1.18 -10.88 18.37
C GLY A 87 2.07 -10.52 19.55
N TRP A 88 3.32 -10.98 19.52
CA TRP A 88 4.28 -10.73 20.58
C TRP A 88 4.47 -9.23 20.90
N VAL A 89 4.62 -8.37 19.89
CA VAL A 89 4.77 -6.92 20.13
C VAL A 89 3.50 -6.34 20.75
N THR A 90 2.32 -6.71 20.24
CA THR A 90 1.02 -6.26 20.78
C THR A 90 0.84 -6.69 22.23
N HIS A 91 1.11 -7.96 22.55
CA HIS A 91 1.06 -8.48 23.91
C HIS A 91 2.05 -7.78 24.85
N ARG A 92 3.27 -7.53 24.39
CA ARG A 92 4.34 -6.98 25.23
C ARG A 92 4.22 -5.48 25.47
N VAL A 93 3.70 -4.73 24.49
CA VAL A 93 3.67 -3.27 24.49
C VAL A 93 2.28 -2.73 24.82
N LEU A 94 1.21 -3.29 24.24
CA LEU A 94 -0.14 -2.74 24.34
C LEU A 94 -0.94 -3.31 25.51
N GLN A 95 -0.89 -4.62 25.78
CA GLN A 95 -1.72 -5.21 26.84
C GLN A 95 -1.49 -4.65 28.26
N PRO A 96 -0.25 -4.31 28.68
CA PRO A 96 -0.03 -3.68 29.99
C PRO A 96 -0.70 -2.29 30.13
N LEU A 97 -1.08 -1.66 29.02
CA LEU A 97 -1.63 -0.31 28.98
C LEU A 97 -3.17 -0.28 28.89
N LEU A 98 -3.83 -1.45 28.84
CA LEU A 98 -5.29 -1.56 28.68
C LEU A 98 -6.07 -0.79 29.76
N ASP A 99 -5.52 -0.68 30.97
CA ASP A 99 -6.16 0.03 32.08
C ASP A 99 -6.06 1.56 31.95
N ARG A 100 -5.32 2.08 30.94
CA ARG A 100 -5.15 3.51 30.65
C ARG A 100 -5.50 3.80 29.18
N PRO A 101 -6.80 3.93 28.83
CA PRO A 101 -7.27 4.04 27.44
C PRO A 101 -6.59 5.12 26.60
N ALA A 102 -6.31 6.30 27.18
CA ALA A 102 -5.62 7.38 26.46
C ALA A 102 -4.18 7.03 26.11
N ILE A 103 -3.44 6.42 27.05
CA ILE A 103 -2.04 5.99 26.82
C ILE A 103 -2.02 4.81 25.84
N PHE A 104 -2.94 3.86 26.00
CA PHE A 104 -3.12 2.75 25.07
C PHE A 104 -3.35 3.26 23.65
N LEU A 105 -4.23 4.26 23.46
CA LEU A 105 -4.50 4.87 22.16
C LEU A 105 -3.23 5.48 21.54
N GLY A 106 -2.49 6.28 22.32
CA GLY A 106 -1.25 6.92 21.85
C GLY A 106 -0.19 5.90 21.45
N VAL A 107 0.01 4.86 22.25
CA VAL A 107 0.97 3.78 21.95
C VAL A 107 0.49 2.91 20.79
N LEU A 108 -0.81 2.66 20.64
CA LEU A 108 -1.39 1.96 19.49
C LEU A 108 -1.15 2.74 18.19
N ILE A 109 -1.35 4.06 18.21
CA ILE A 109 -1.10 4.93 17.05
C ILE A 109 0.39 4.92 16.69
N ALA A 110 1.27 5.09 17.68
CA ALA A 110 2.71 5.08 17.45
C ALA A 110 3.19 3.71 16.93
N LEU A 111 2.73 2.61 17.53
CA LEU A 111 3.09 1.26 17.13
C LEU A 111 2.55 0.92 15.75
N GLY A 112 1.26 1.19 15.49
CA GLY A 112 0.61 0.95 14.21
C GLY A 112 1.30 1.71 13.09
N GLY A 113 1.59 3.01 13.30
CA GLY A 113 2.32 3.82 12.33
C GLY A 113 3.75 3.33 12.10
N LEU A 114 4.50 3.03 13.15
CA LEU A 114 5.90 2.59 13.03
C LEU A 114 6.01 1.23 12.36
N LEU A 115 5.18 0.24 12.74
CA LEU A 115 5.19 -1.06 12.08
C LEU A 115 4.80 -0.94 10.61
N SER A 116 3.76 -0.15 10.30
CA SER A 116 3.27 0.02 8.92
C SER A 116 4.28 0.76 8.04
N ALA A 117 5.10 1.63 8.61
CA ALA A 117 6.20 2.28 7.91
C ALA A 117 7.22 1.28 7.33
N PHE A 118 7.32 0.05 7.86
CA PHE A 118 8.31 -0.94 7.39
C PHE A 118 7.72 -2.28 6.93
N LEU A 119 6.49 -2.61 7.34
CA LEU A 119 5.92 -3.96 7.22
C LEU A 119 4.64 -4.05 6.39
N ASN A 120 4.32 -3.01 5.61
CA ASN A 120 3.07 -2.89 4.85
C ASN A 120 1.83 -2.68 5.76
N ASN A 121 1.08 -1.58 5.54
CA ASN A 121 -0.14 -1.28 6.32
C ASN A 121 -1.13 -2.43 6.33
N ASP A 122 -1.40 -3.05 5.18
CA ASP A 122 -2.45 -4.06 5.05
C ASP A 122 -2.15 -5.26 5.97
N VAL A 123 -0.89 -5.67 6.03
CA VAL A 123 -0.44 -6.79 6.88
C VAL A 123 -0.52 -6.41 8.35
N VAL A 124 -0.07 -5.21 8.72
CA VAL A 124 -0.07 -4.73 10.10
C VAL A 124 -1.49 -4.59 10.63
N VAL A 125 -2.40 -3.97 9.89
CA VAL A 125 -3.80 -3.79 10.31
C VAL A 125 -4.48 -5.14 10.47
N LEU A 126 -4.37 -6.04 9.49
CA LEU A 126 -5.00 -7.35 9.56
C LEU A 126 -4.44 -8.24 10.69
N ALA A 127 -3.16 -8.09 11.03
CA ALA A 127 -2.55 -8.83 12.13
C ALA A 127 -2.89 -8.24 13.50
N VAL A 128 -2.81 -6.92 13.66
CA VAL A 128 -2.93 -6.24 14.97
C VAL A 128 -4.40 -6.00 15.36
N ALA A 129 -5.29 -5.69 14.41
CA ALA A 129 -6.70 -5.41 14.67
C ALA A 129 -7.43 -6.51 15.46
N PRO A 130 -7.40 -7.81 15.09
CA PRO A 130 -8.12 -8.84 15.83
C PRO A 130 -7.57 -9.03 17.25
N ILE A 131 -6.26 -8.85 17.45
CA ILE A 131 -5.62 -8.96 18.77
C ILE A 131 -6.07 -7.80 19.67
N VAL A 132 -6.03 -6.57 19.14
CA VAL A 132 -6.47 -5.37 19.85
C VAL A 132 -7.97 -5.44 20.17
N ALA A 133 -8.79 -5.81 19.20
CA ALA A 133 -10.23 -5.97 19.39
C ALA A 133 -10.53 -6.98 20.51
N SER A 134 -9.90 -8.16 20.45
CA SER A 134 -10.08 -9.21 21.46
C SER A 134 -9.62 -8.79 22.85
N ALA A 135 -8.50 -8.08 22.95
CA ALA A 135 -7.99 -7.58 24.22
C ALA A 135 -8.91 -6.51 24.85
N LEU A 136 -9.45 -5.59 24.04
CA LEU A 136 -10.36 -4.54 24.48
C LEU A 136 -11.73 -5.11 24.89
N LEU A 137 -12.28 -6.05 24.12
CA LEU A 137 -13.54 -6.72 24.43
C LEU A 137 -13.47 -7.50 25.75
N LYS A 138 -12.35 -8.21 26.01
CA LYS A 138 -12.11 -8.89 27.30
C LYS A 138 -12.13 -7.93 28.50
N LYS A 139 -11.74 -6.67 28.29
CA LYS A 139 -11.72 -5.59 29.30
C LYS A 139 -13.00 -4.74 29.29
N ARG A 140 -14.02 -5.09 28.49
CA ARG A 140 -15.25 -4.30 28.30
C ARG A 140 -14.96 -2.85 27.86
N ILE A 141 -13.95 -2.66 27.01
CA ILE A 141 -13.63 -1.39 26.35
C ILE A 141 -14.10 -1.45 24.89
N ASN A 142 -14.76 -0.40 24.41
CA ASN A 142 -15.26 -0.33 23.03
C ASN A 142 -14.07 -0.33 22.05
N PRO A 143 -13.93 -1.33 21.17
CA PRO A 143 -12.79 -1.42 20.27
C PRO A 143 -12.86 -0.41 19.12
N VAL A 144 -14.04 0.12 18.78
CA VAL A 144 -14.26 0.91 17.55
C VAL A 144 -13.31 2.12 17.44
N PRO A 145 -13.17 3.01 18.46
CA PRO A 145 -12.26 4.15 18.34
C PRO A 145 -10.79 3.72 18.15
N PHE A 146 -10.38 2.62 18.78
CA PHE A 146 -9.01 2.11 18.69
C PHE A 146 -8.71 1.44 17.35
N LEU A 147 -9.69 0.73 16.78
CA LEU A 147 -9.56 0.14 15.44
C LEU A 147 -9.54 1.22 14.35
N ILE A 148 -10.35 2.28 14.50
CA ILE A 148 -10.26 3.47 13.63
C ILE A 148 -8.88 4.13 13.77
N ALA A 149 -8.38 4.28 15.01
CA ALA A 149 -7.04 4.83 15.25
C ALA A 149 -5.95 4.01 14.57
N LEU A 150 -6.03 2.68 14.66
CA LEU A 150 -5.08 1.76 14.03
C LEU A 150 -5.11 1.88 12.50
N ALA A 151 -6.30 1.97 11.90
CA ALA A 151 -6.43 2.14 10.46
C ALA A 151 -5.85 3.48 9.98
N LEU A 152 -6.17 4.58 10.68
CA LEU A 152 -5.65 5.91 10.36
C LEU A 152 -4.13 6.01 10.57
N SER A 153 -3.64 5.54 11.71
CA SER A 153 -2.22 5.60 12.05
C SER A 153 -1.37 4.73 11.12
N SER A 154 -1.88 3.58 10.70
CA SER A 154 -1.23 2.70 9.75
C SER A 154 -1.06 3.38 8.39
N ASN A 155 -2.12 4.00 7.86
CA ASN A 155 -2.05 4.75 6.60
C ASN A 155 -1.11 5.96 6.68
N ILE A 156 -1.17 6.73 7.77
CA ILE A 156 -0.27 7.87 7.99
C ILE A 156 1.19 7.39 8.12
N GLY A 157 1.43 6.33 8.89
CA GLY A 157 2.76 5.79 9.15
C GLY A 157 3.45 5.25 7.90
N CYS A 158 2.71 4.63 6.98
CA CYS A 158 3.27 4.16 5.70
C CYS A 158 3.92 5.27 4.88
N ALA A 159 3.45 6.51 5.00
CA ALA A 159 4.03 7.64 4.28
C ALA A 159 5.47 7.95 4.74
N LEU A 160 5.92 7.45 5.89
CA LEU A 160 7.27 7.68 6.40
C LEU A 160 8.36 7.09 5.50
N THR A 161 8.10 5.97 4.83
CA THR A 161 9.09 5.29 4.00
C THR A 161 8.54 4.91 2.63
N LEU A 162 9.45 4.75 1.67
CA LEU A 162 9.10 4.27 0.34
C LEU A 162 8.62 2.80 0.33
N ILE A 163 8.86 2.04 1.40
CA ILE A 163 8.40 0.64 1.50
C ILE A 163 7.15 0.46 2.36
N GLY A 164 6.61 1.54 2.92
CA GLY A 164 5.49 1.48 3.86
C GLY A 164 4.22 0.91 3.23
N ASN A 165 3.95 1.19 1.96
CA ASN A 165 2.85 0.58 1.21
C ASN A 165 3.24 0.35 -0.25
N ALA A 166 2.40 -0.35 -0.99
CA ALA A 166 2.73 -0.73 -2.36
C ALA A 166 2.81 0.46 -3.33
N GLN A 167 2.01 1.49 -3.08
CA GLN A 167 1.94 2.69 -3.90
C GLN A 167 3.22 3.53 -3.75
N ASN A 168 3.73 3.68 -2.52
CA ASN A 168 4.98 4.37 -2.22
C ASN A 168 6.17 3.65 -2.86
N VAL A 169 6.15 2.31 -2.90
CA VAL A 169 7.18 1.52 -3.57
C VAL A 169 7.22 1.86 -5.06
N LEU A 170 6.05 1.90 -5.70
CA LEU A 170 5.94 2.22 -7.13
C LEU A 170 6.42 3.65 -7.43
N VAL A 171 5.98 4.65 -6.65
CA VAL A 171 6.44 6.04 -6.79
C VAL A 171 7.96 6.14 -6.56
N GLY A 172 8.47 5.47 -5.53
CA GLY A 172 9.87 5.50 -5.14
C GLY A 172 10.82 4.86 -6.16
N GLU A 173 10.39 3.78 -6.82
CA GLU A 173 11.16 3.11 -7.87
C GLU A 173 11.06 3.87 -9.21
N MET A 174 9.86 4.30 -9.62
CA MET A 174 9.67 5.01 -10.89
C MET A 174 10.29 6.41 -10.85
N GLY A 175 10.17 7.12 -9.72
CA GLY A 175 10.80 8.43 -9.51
C GLY A 175 12.25 8.38 -9.05
N LYS A 176 12.85 7.19 -8.86
CA LYS A 176 14.23 6.99 -8.37
C LYS A 176 14.58 7.82 -7.12
N ILE A 177 13.60 8.00 -6.23
CA ILE A 177 13.68 8.93 -5.10
C ILE A 177 14.67 8.39 -4.05
N PRO A 178 15.67 9.14 -3.56
CA PRO A 178 16.60 8.63 -2.55
C PRO A 178 15.87 8.28 -1.24
N PHE A 179 16.05 7.05 -0.75
CA PHE A 179 15.25 6.52 0.37
C PHE A 179 15.48 7.29 1.67
N GLY A 180 16.74 7.52 2.06
CA GLY A 180 17.07 8.24 3.29
C GLY A 180 16.62 9.71 3.25
N GLY A 181 16.79 10.38 2.10
CA GLY A 181 16.35 11.76 1.91
C GLY A 181 14.83 11.91 2.02
N TYR A 182 14.08 11.02 1.37
CA TYR A 182 12.62 10.97 1.49
C TYR A 182 12.17 10.71 2.93
N MET A 183 12.79 9.73 3.60
CA MET A 183 12.42 9.38 4.98
C MET A 183 12.63 10.55 5.95
N LEU A 184 13.72 11.30 5.78
CA LEU A 184 13.99 12.49 6.59
C LEU A 184 12.96 13.59 6.34
N PHE A 185 12.62 13.84 5.08
CA PHE A 185 11.60 14.81 4.69
C PHE A 185 10.21 14.43 5.22
N ALA A 186 9.82 13.16 5.06
CA ALA A 186 8.50 12.67 5.46
C ALA A 186 8.34 12.56 6.99
N ALA A 187 9.43 12.48 7.76
CA ALA A 187 9.38 12.30 9.20
C ALA A 187 8.55 13.38 9.92
N LEU A 188 8.77 14.66 9.61
CA LEU A 188 8.07 15.75 10.28
C LEU A 188 6.56 15.76 9.95
N PRO A 189 6.11 15.74 8.68
CA PRO A 189 4.70 15.64 8.33
C PRO A 189 4.00 14.42 8.93
N VAL A 190 4.66 13.26 8.95
CA VAL A 190 4.10 12.02 9.50
C VAL A 190 3.91 12.13 11.01
N VAL A 191 4.93 12.59 11.75
CA VAL A 191 4.82 12.75 13.21
C VAL A 191 3.71 13.72 13.57
N LEU A 192 3.64 14.88 12.89
CA LEU A 192 2.56 15.84 13.09
C LEU A 192 1.18 15.24 12.79
N SER A 193 1.07 14.49 11.69
CA SER A 193 -0.18 13.82 11.31
C SER A 193 -0.61 12.75 12.32
N LEU A 194 0.32 11.99 12.90
CA LEU A 194 0.03 11.02 13.96
C LEU A 194 -0.44 11.70 15.25
N LEU A 195 0.16 12.86 15.61
CA LEU A 195 -0.28 13.66 16.76
C LEU A 195 -1.68 14.23 16.56
N VAL A 196 -1.97 14.75 15.36
CA VAL A 196 -3.31 15.23 14.99
C VAL A 196 -4.32 14.07 15.03
N CYS A 197 -3.96 12.91 14.47
CA CYS A 197 -4.78 11.70 14.52
C CYS A 197 -5.10 11.30 15.96
N TYR A 198 -4.11 11.28 16.85
CA TYR A 198 -4.33 11.02 18.27
C TYR A 198 -5.31 12.02 18.88
N GLY A 199 -5.10 13.32 18.66
CA GLY A 199 -5.98 14.38 19.18
C GLY A 199 -7.43 14.23 18.71
N VAL A 200 -7.64 14.03 17.40
CA VAL A 200 -8.97 13.87 16.80
C VAL A 200 -9.68 12.63 17.35
N VAL A 201 -9.01 11.46 17.31
CA VAL A 201 -9.62 10.20 17.78
C VAL A 201 -9.88 10.25 19.28
N TYR A 202 -8.98 10.84 20.07
CA TYR A 202 -9.19 11.00 21.51
C TYR A 202 -10.40 11.90 21.81
N LEU A 203 -10.51 13.06 21.14
CA LEU A 203 -11.60 14.01 21.37
C LEU A 203 -12.98 13.44 20.98
N LEU A 204 -13.04 12.70 19.87
CA LEU A 204 -14.28 12.04 19.41
C LEU A 204 -14.59 10.78 20.23
N GLY A 205 -13.57 10.02 20.63
CA GLY A 205 -13.72 8.73 21.31
C GLY A 205 -13.88 8.81 22.83
N ARG A 206 -13.47 9.91 23.50
CA ARG A 206 -13.42 10.00 24.97
C ARG A 206 -14.74 9.72 25.70
N LYS A 207 -15.87 9.89 25.03
CA LYS A 207 -17.20 9.63 25.61
C LYS A 207 -17.69 8.18 25.40
N SER A 208 -17.03 7.42 24.53
CA SER A 208 -17.50 6.14 24.02
C SER A 208 -16.54 4.97 24.32
N PHE A 209 -15.58 5.15 25.23
CA PHE A 209 -14.59 4.11 25.56
C PHE A 209 -15.17 2.95 26.38
N ALA A 210 -16.22 3.16 27.16
CA ALA A 210 -16.89 2.08 27.88
C ALA A 210 -17.83 1.30 26.94
N LEU A 211 -17.75 -0.03 26.93
CA LEU A 211 -18.79 -0.86 26.30
C LEU A 211 -20.08 -0.82 27.12
N SER A 212 -21.21 -0.66 26.45
CA SER A 212 -22.53 -0.84 27.05
C SER A 212 -22.67 -2.27 27.58
N SER A 213 -23.27 -2.44 28.75
CA SER A 213 -23.27 -3.73 29.48
C SER A 213 -24.02 -4.88 28.79
N ASP A 214 -24.88 -4.57 27.81
CA ASP A 214 -25.69 -5.55 27.07
C ASP A 214 -25.00 -6.14 25.82
N GLU A 215 -23.88 -5.56 25.36
CA GLU A 215 -23.15 -6.03 24.17
C GLU A 215 -22.06 -7.05 24.54
N ALA A 216 -22.40 -8.05 25.35
CA ALA A 216 -21.46 -9.10 25.74
C ALA A 216 -20.88 -9.80 24.49
N ALA A 217 -19.56 -9.69 24.35
CA ALA A 217 -18.79 -9.94 23.14
C ALA A 217 -19.01 -11.33 22.53
N LEU A 218 -19.36 -11.37 21.24
CA LEU A 218 -19.09 -12.54 20.42
C LEU A 218 -17.57 -12.81 20.45
N PRO A 219 -17.12 -14.07 20.57
CA PRO A 219 -15.70 -14.39 20.47
C PRO A 219 -15.18 -13.91 19.12
N VAL A 220 -14.27 -12.94 19.12
CA VAL A 220 -13.53 -12.58 17.90
C VAL A 220 -12.50 -13.69 17.68
N PRO A 221 -12.57 -14.46 16.59
CA PRO A 221 -11.57 -15.46 16.29
C PRO A 221 -10.22 -14.75 16.15
N VAL A 222 -9.25 -15.11 16.99
CA VAL A 222 -7.88 -14.62 16.87
C VAL A 222 -7.08 -15.69 16.15
N ASP A 223 -6.74 -15.43 14.89
CA ASP A 223 -5.77 -16.25 14.15
C ASP A 223 -4.35 -15.81 14.54
N GLU A 224 -3.98 -16.10 15.79
CA GLU A 224 -2.66 -15.77 16.33
C GLU A 224 -1.67 -16.89 16.07
N MET A 225 -0.57 -16.54 15.40
CA MET A 225 0.55 -17.46 15.20
C MET A 225 1.39 -17.56 16.47
N PRO A 226 1.78 -18.77 16.91
CA PRO A 226 2.61 -18.94 18.09
C PRO A 226 3.96 -18.23 17.92
N PHE A 227 4.35 -17.44 18.92
CA PHE A 227 5.59 -16.68 18.86
C PHE A 227 6.82 -17.58 18.78
N ASN A 228 7.64 -17.35 17.77
CA ASN A 228 8.94 -18.00 17.61
C ASN A 228 10.04 -16.94 17.57
N ARG A 229 10.86 -16.93 18.63
CA ARG A 229 11.94 -15.95 18.83
C ARG A 229 12.97 -15.98 17.69
N TRP A 230 13.40 -17.17 17.26
CA TRP A 230 14.44 -17.30 16.25
C TRP A 230 13.98 -16.82 14.87
N ARG A 231 12.74 -17.17 14.50
CA ARG A 231 12.11 -16.68 13.26
C ARG A 231 11.94 -15.18 13.29
N SER A 232 11.49 -14.61 14.42
CA SER A 232 11.31 -13.17 14.57
C SER A 232 12.63 -12.42 14.47
N ILE A 233 13.69 -12.89 15.14
CA ILE A 233 15.02 -12.26 15.08
C ILE A 233 15.56 -12.28 13.65
N LYS A 234 15.42 -13.40 12.92
CA LYS A 234 15.83 -13.46 11.51
C LYS A 234 15.06 -12.48 10.64
N GLY A 235 13.72 -12.45 10.74
CA GLY A 235 12.87 -11.56 9.95
C GLY A 235 13.16 -10.08 10.23
N VAL A 236 13.23 -9.70 11.51
CA VAL A 236 13.56 -8.33 11.92
C VAL A 236 14.99 -7.97 11.53
N GLY A 237 15.95 -8.89 11.69
CA GLY A 237 17.33 -8.68 11.29
C GLY A 237 17.47 -8.40 9.79
N VAL A 238 16.81 -9.21 8.94
CA VAL A 238 16.78 -8.98 7.48
C VAL A 238 16.13 -7.64 7.15
N LEU A 239 15.01 -7.28 7.80
CA LEU A 239 14.36 -5.99 7.60
C LEU A 239 15.28 -4.82 7.97
N VAL A 240 15.94 -4.87 9.13
CA VAL A 240 16.85 -3.82 9.59
C VAL A 240 18.04 -3.66 8.64
N ILE A 241 18.64 -4.77 8.20
CA ILE A 241 19.73 -4.75 7.21
C ILE A 241 19.26 -4.15 5.90
N LEU A 242 18.07 -4.55 5.42
CA LEU A 242 17.48 -4.03 4.18
C LEU A 242 17.26 -2.52 4.26
N VAL A 243 16.66 -2.04 5.36
CA VAL A 243 16.45 -0.60 5.58
C VAL A 243 17.79 0.15 5.64
N ALA A 244 18.78 -0.39 6.34
CA ALA A 244 20.12 0.20 6.39
C ALA A 244 20.75 0.28 4.98
N LEU A 245 20.67 -0.78 4.19
CA LEU A 245 21.16 -0.78 2.82
C LEU A 245 20.43 0.25 1.94
N PHE A 246 19.11 0.41 2.10
CA PHE A 246 18.35 1.42 1.35
C PHE A 246 18.74 2.85 1.72
N VAL A 247 19.03 3.10 3.00
CA VAL A 247 19.41 4.44 3.50
C VAL A 247 20.84 4.79 3.08
N PHE A 248 21.79 3.86 3.25
CA PHE A 248 23.22 4.15 3.14
C PHE A 248 23.85 3.77 1.80
N THR A 249 23.14 3.04 0.94
CA THR A 249 23.69 2.57 -0.35
C THR A 249 22.78 2.95 -1.51
N GLY A 250 23.38 3.13 -2.70
CA GLY A 250 22.66 3.31 -3.96
C GLY A 250 22.36 2.00 -4.68
N LEU A 251 22.40 0.87 -3.99
CA LEU A 251 22.15 -0.43 -4.62
C LEU A 251 20.70 -0.53 -5.13
N PRO A 252 20.46 -1.26 -6.24
CA PRO A 252 19.11 -1.47 -6.73
C PRO A 252 18.24 -2.14 -5.66
N ARG A 253 17.16 -1.47 -5.25
CA ARG A 253 16.37 -1.87 -4.08
C ARG A 253 15.72 -3.23 -4.25
N TYR A 254 15.22 -3.50 -5.45
CA TYR A 254 14.63 -4.80 -5.78
C TYR A 254 15.62 -5.95 -5.59
N LEU A 255 16.92 -5.78 -5.91
CA LEU A 255 17.94 -6.83 -5.72
C LEU A 255 18.21 -7.10 -4.24
N VAL A 256 18.38 -6.04 -3.44
CA VAL A 256 18.61 -6.14 -2.01
C VAL A 256 17.41 -6.81 -1.33
N ALA A 257 16.18 -6.39 -1.66
CA ALA A 257 14.96 -6.97 -1.11
C ALA A 257 14.79 -8.44 -1.53
N MET A 258 14.99 -8.76 -2.82
CA MET A 258 14.90 -10.14 -3.33
C MET A 258 15.93 -11.06 -2.68
N THR A 259 17.15 -10.56 -2.43
CA THR A 259 18.18 -11.32 -1.71
C THR A 259 17.75 -11.58 -0.28
N GLY A 260 17.24 -10.57 0.43
CA GLY A 260 16.70 -10.74 1.78
C GLY A 260 15.54 -11.73 1.84
N ALA A 261 14.59 -11.63 0.92
CA ALA A 261 13.46 -12.56 0.79
C ALA A 261 13.94 -13.99 0.48
N GLY A 262 14.89 -14.16 -0.43
CA GLY A 262 15.50 -15.45 -0.77
C GLY A 262 16.19 -16.09 0.43
N LEU A 263 16.97 -15.33 1.20
CA LEU A 263 17.60 -15.82 2.43
C LEU A 263 16.57 -16.29 3.47
N LEU A 264 15.44 -15.59 3.61
CA LEU A 264 14.35 -16.01 4.49
C LEU A 264 13.65 -17.28 3.98
N LEU A 265 13.46 -17.43 2.67
CA LEU A 265 12.84 -18.61 2.06
C LEU A 265 13.73 -19.86 2.15
N CYS A 266 15.06 -19.70 2.13
CA CYS A 266 16.01 -20.79 2.35
C CYS A 266 16.03 -21.30 3.81
N SER A 267 15.28 -20.67 4.72
CA SER A 267 15.25 -21.08 6.12
C SER A 267 14.40 -22.35 6.30
N HIS A 268 15.07 -23.43 6.73
CA HIS A 268 14.51 -24.78 6.96
C HIS A 268 13.31 -24.86 7.94
N MET A 269 12.97 -23.76 8.62
CA MET A 269 11.96 -23.75 9.67
C MET A 269 10.56 -23.35 9.19
N LEU A 270 10.40 -22.82 7.98
CA LEU A 270 9.11 -22.38 7.45
C LEU A 270 8.94 -22.95 6.03
N PRO A 271 7.91 -23.77 5.77
CA PRO A 271 7.61 -24.21 4.41
C PRO A 271 7.40 -22.99 3.52
N SER A 272 8.14 -22.90 2.42
CA SER A 272 8.03 -21.78 1.47
C SER A 272 6.60 -21.57 0.99
N ARG A 273 5.84 -22.67 0.83
CA ARG A 273 4.41 -22.66 0.49
C ARG A 273 3.58 -21.79 1.45
N ASN A 274 3.84 -21.85 2.75
CA ASN A 274 3.06 -21.06 3.72
C ASN A 274 3.35 -19.57 3.55
N VAL A 275 4.63 -19.22 3.40
CA VAL A 275 5.05 -17.84 3.17
C VAL A 275 4.43 -17.30 1.87
N LEU A 276 4.53 -18.06 0.79
CA LEU A 276 3.98 -17.70 -0.52
C LEU A 276 2.45 -17.63 -0.53
N ASN A 277 1.74 -18.45 0.25
CA ASN A 277 0.28 -18.39 0.35
C ASN A 277 -0.22 -17.11 1.01
N LYS A 278 0.60 -16.45 1.84
CA LYS A 278 0.24 -15.20 2.51
C LYS A 278 0.65 -13.95 1.72
N VAL A 279 1.43 -14.12 0.64
CA VAL A 279 1.72 -13.02 -0.30
C VAL A 279 0.42 -12.58 -0.96
N ASN A 280 0.22 -11.27 -1.09
CA ASN A 280 -0.96 -10.72 -1.75
C ASN A 280 -0.79 -10.77 -3.29
N TRP A 281 -1.06 -11.94 -3.87
CA TRP A 281 -1.03 -12.15 -5.32
C TRP A 281 -2.02 -11.27 -6.07
N GLN A 282 -3.18 -10.98 -5.45
CA GLN A 282 -4.19 -10.10 -6.04
C GLN A 282 -3.63 -8.70 -6.30
N LEU A 283 -2.81 -8.18 -5.37
CA LEU A 283 -2.19 -6.87 -5.51
C LEU A 283 -1.14 -6.85 -6.63
N LEU A 284 -0.32 -7.91 -6.77
CA LEU A 284 0.66 -8.01 -7.85
C LEU A 284 -0.02 -8.07 -9.22
N VAL A 285 -1.06 -8.90 -9.36
CA VAL A 285 -1.86 -9.00 -10.59
C VAL A 285 -2.56 -7.69 -10.91
N LEU A 286 -3.11 -7.00 -9.90
CA LEU A 286 -3.71 -5.67 -10.05
C LEU A 286 -2.71 -4.69 -10.69
N PHE A 287 -1.49 -4.60 -10.14
CA PHE A 287 -0.47 -3.68 -10.67
C PHE A 287 -0.03 -4.05 -12.08
N ILE A 288 0.15 -5.34 -12.39
CA ILE A 288 0.50 -5.78 -13.74
C ILE A 288 -0.60 -5.38 -14.73
N GLY A 289 -1.87 -5.65 -14.41
CA GLY A 289 -3.01 -5.24 -15.26
C GLY A 289 -3.08 -3.73 -15.46
N LEU A 290 -2.92 -2.97 -14.38
CA LEU A 290 -2.88 -1.51 -14.43
C LEU A 290 -1.70 -0.96 -15.25
N PHE A 291 -0.52 -1.57 -15.16
CA PHE A 291 0.64 -1.17 -15.96
C PHE A 291 0.35 -1.30 -17.45
N VAL A 292 -0.28 -2.41 -17.86
CA VAL A 292 -0.65 -2.64 -19.27
C VAL A 292 -1.72 -1.64 -19.72
N VAL A 293 -2.76 -1.42 -18.91
CA VAL A 293 -3.85 -0.47 -19.24
C VAL A 293 -3.32 0.95 -19.37
N VAL A 294 -2.51 1.41 -18.40
CA VAL A 294 -1.94 2.76 -18.42
C VAL A 294 -0.85 2.88 -19.47
N GLY A 295 -0.08 1.81 -19.72
CA GLY A 295 0.89 1.74 -20.82
C GLY A 295 0.22 1.99 -22.16
N ALA A 296 -0.92 1.34 -22.43
CA ALA A 296 -1.67 1.52 -23.67
C ALA A 296 -2.17 2.96 -23.82
N PHE A 297 -2.68 3.52 -22.72
CA PHE A 297 -3.14 4.90 -22.66
C PHE A 297 -2.01 5.91 -22.95
N VAL A 298 -0.81 5.69 -22.41
CA VAL A 298 0.34 6.56 -22.65
C VAL A 298 0.87 6.42 -24.08
N ASP A 299 1.02 5.19 -24.58
CA ASP A 299 1.54 4.93 -25.93
C ASP A 299 0.60 5.46 -27.03
N SER A 300 -0.71 5.53 -26.74
CA SER A 300 -1.71 6.09 -27.66
C SER A 300 -1.66 7.62 -27.80
N GLY A 301 -0.85 8.34 -27.03
CA GLY A 301 -0.78 9.81 -27.06
C GLY A 301 -1.89 10.53 -26.28
N LEU A 302 -2.98 9.83 -25.92
CA LEU A 302 -4.12 10.37 -25.15
C LEU A 302 -3.71 11.02 -23.82
N SER A 303 -2.61 10.57 -23.21
CA SER A 303 -2.08 11.16 -21.98
C SER A 303 -1.64 12.61 -22.16
N GLN A 304 -1.09 12.97 -23.33
CA GLN A 304 -0.65 14.32 -23.66
C GLN A 304 -1.85 15.24 -23.91
N ASP A 305 -2.88 14.74 -24.58
CA ASP A 305 -4.13 15.48 -24.80
C ASP A 305 -4.85 15.78 -23.48
N MET A 306 -4.89 14.79 -22.58
CA MET A 306 -5.43 14.95 -21.24
C MET A 306 -4.65 16.00 -20.44
N LEU A 307 -3.32 15.99 -20.52
CA LEU A 307 -2.46 16.97 -19.86
C LEU A 307 -2.66 18.39 -20.43
N ALA A 308 -2.78 18.51 -21.75
CA ALA A 308 -3.05 19.79 -22.42
C ALA A 308 -4.43 20.34 -22.05
N PHE A 309 -5.45 19.47 -21.95
CA PHE A 309 -6.78 19.84 -21.49
C PHE A 309 -6.78 20.33 -20.04
N PHE A 310 -6.07 19.67 -19.13
CA PHE A 310 -5.96 20.13 -17.75
C PHE A 310 -5.21 21.46 -17.65
N THR A 311 -4.11 21.60 -18.39
CA THR A 311 -3.31 22.82 -18.40
C THR A 311 -4.13 24.01 -18.92
N SER A 312 -4.96 23.81 -19.94
CA SER A 312 -5.84 24.87 -20.47
C SER A 312 -6.93 25.32 -19.49
N HIS A 313 -7.31 24.46 -18.55
CA HIS A 313 -8.24 24.77 -17.44
C HIS A 313 -7.52 25.25 -16.17
N GLY A 314 -6.21 25.53 -16.23
CA GLY A 314 -5.42 26.02 -15.09
C GLY A 314 -5.00 24.94 -14.10
N ILE A 315 -5.19 23.66 -14.44
CA ILE A 315 -4.78 22.52 -13.63
C ILE A 315 -3.39 22.08 -14.09
N ASN A 316 -2.38 22.40 -13.30
CA ASN A 316 -0.99 22.02 -13.51
C ASN A 316 -0.60 20.88 -12.57
N VAL A 317 -0.56 19.66 -13.10
CA VAL A 317 -0.17 18.44 -12.36
C VAL A 317 1.28 18.44 -11.90
N ASN A 318 2.12 19.35 -12.41
CA ASN A 318 3.50 19.52 -11.96
C ASN A 318 3.60 20.48 -10.76
N ASN A 319 2.52 21.19 -10.40
CA ASN A 319 2.48 21.98 -9.16
C ASN A 319 2.22 21.05 -7.96
N PRO A 320 3.10 20.98 -6.95
CA PRO A 320 2.96 20.03 -5.84
C PRO A 320 1.66 20.18 -5.05
N VAL A 321 1.15 21.40 -4.88
CA VAL A 321 -0.08 21.67 -4.12
C VAL A 321 -1.30 21.17 -4.90
N GLN A 322 -1.36 21.47 -6.19
CA GLN A 322 -2.45 20.99 -7.04
C GLN A 322 -2.40 19.47 -7.19
N LEU A 323 -1.21 18.89 -7.37
CA LEU A 323 -1.03 17.45 -7.42
C LEU A 323 -1.48 16.77 -6.11
N ALA A 324 -1.19 17.36 -4.95
CA ALA A 324 -1.66 16.83 -3.67
C ALA A 324 -3.20 16.84 -3.57
N VAL A 325 -3.86 17.91 -4.01
CA VAL A 325 -5.33 18.00 -4.03
C VAL A 325 -5.93 16.99 -5.00
N ILE A 326 -5.41 16.92 -6.23
CA ILE A 326 -5.88 15.98 -7.26
C ILE A 326 -5.67 14.54 -6.80
N SER A 327 -4.49 14.21 -6.29
CA SER A 327 -4.17 12.89 -5.76
C SER A 327 -5.10 12.52 -4.60
N GLY A 328 -5.37 13.45 -3.68
CA GLY A 328 -6.31 13.26 -2.59
C GLY A 328 -7.73 12.96 -3.07
N VAL A 329 -8.25 13.74 -4.02
CA VAL A 329 -9.60 13.54 -4.58
C VAL A 329 -9.67 12.21 -5.33
N LEU A 330 -8.76 11.96 -6.27
CA LEU A 330 -8.76 10.73 -7.08
C LEU A 330 -8.58 9.47 -6.23
N SER A 331 -7.73 9.53 -5.20
CA SER A 331 -7.53 8.40 -4.28
C SER A 331 -8.79 8.00 -3.53
N ASN A 332 -9.67 8.96 -3.23
CA ASN A 332 -10.99 8.71 -2.63
C ASN A 332 -12.03 8.24 -3.65
N CYS A 333 -11.97 8.74 -4.90
CA CYS A 333 -12.94 8.38 -5.93
C CYS A 333 -12.67 7.01 -6.57
N ILE A 334 -11.40 6.69 -6.87
CA ILE A 334 -11.03 5.49 -7.64
C ILE A 334 -10.43 4.43 -6.72
N ASN A 335 -9.28 4.77 -6.12
CA ASN A 335 -8.47 4.02 -5.13
C ASN A 335 -7.00 4.45 -5.32
N ASN A 336 -6.27 4.60 -4.22
CA ASN A 336 -4.81 4.80 -4.15
C ASN A 336 -4.01 4.09 -5.26
N SER A 337 -4.20 2.78 -5.47
CA SER A 337 -3.39 2.02 -6.45
C SER A 337 -3.57 2.51 -7.89
N ALA A 338 -4.82 2.75 -8.31
CA ALA A 338 -5.13 3.20 -9.66
C ALA A 338 -4.75 4.66 -9.87
N THR A 339 -5.04 5.51 -8.87
CA THR A 339 -4.65 6.93 -8.86
C THR A 339 -3.15 7.09 -9.03
N VAL A 340 -2.36 6.36 -8.25
CA VAL A 340 -0.90 6.44 -8.32
C VAL A 340 -0.39 5.94 -9.67
N MET A 341 -0.93 4.84 -10.20
CA MET A 341 -0.52 4.35 -11.52
C MET A 341 -0.77 5.39 -12.63
N LEU A 342 -1.92 6.04 -12.60
CA LEU A 342 -2.26 7.09 -13.56
C LEU A 342 -1.31 8.28 -13.44
N LEU A 343 -1.15 8.81 -12.22
CA LEU A 343 -0.40 10.05 -11.99
C LEU A 343 1.10 9.87 -12.25
N VAL A 344 1.71 8.75 -11.86
CA VAL A 344 3.14 8.48 -12.06
C VAL A 344 3.54 8.41 -13.53
N LYS A 345 2.59 8.13 -14.43
CA LYS A 345 2.82 8.08 -15.88
C LYS A 345 2.54 9.40 -16.59
N VAL A 346 1.86 10.34 -15.92
CA VAL A 346 1.45 11.64 -16.48
C VAL A 346 2.28 12.80 -15.93
N VAL A 347 2.74 12.69 -14.68
CA VAL A 347 3.58 13.68 -14.02
C VAL A 347 5.03 13.51 -14.47
N ASP A 348 5.73 14.63 -14.67
CA ASP A 348 7.16 14.62 -14.97
C ASP A 348 7.98 14.26 -13.72
N LEU A 349 8.55 13.06 -13.73
CA LEU A 349 9.37 12.52 -12.64
C LEU A 349 10.87 12.79 -12.83
N THR A 350 11.28 13.60 -13.80
CA THR A 350 12.71 13.83 -14.09
C THR A 350 13.44 14.67 -13.04
N ASN A 351 12.72 15.50 -12.26
CA ASN A 351 13.28 16.35 -11.20
C ASN A 351 12.54 16.21 -9.86
N PRO A 352 12.61 15.05 -9.18
CA PRO A 352 11.95 14.84 -7.90
C PRO A 352 12.53 15.72 -6.78
N MET A 353 13.78 16.19 -6.94
CA MET A 353 14.49 16.98 -5.93
C MET A 353 14.00 18.43 -5.80
N ASN A 354 13.39 19.00 -6.84
CA ASN A 354 12.82 20.35 -6.78
C ASN A 354 11.54 20.41 -5.91
N CYS A 355 11.02 19.27 -5.48
CA CYS A 355 9.89 19.19 -4.55
C CYS A 355 10.32 19.28 -3.07
N TYR A 356 11.62 19.18 -2.77
CA TYR A 356 12.17 19.32 -1.42
C TYR A 356 12.73 20.72 -1.12
N ALA A 357 12.91 21.54 -2.15
CA ALA A 357 13.36 22.93 -2.05
C ALA A 357 12.16 23.87 -1.88
#